data_AF-A0A7C4NX59-F1
#
_entry.id   AF-A0A7C4NX59-F1
#
_cell.length_a   1.000
_cell.length_b   1.000
_cell.length_c   1.000
_cell.angle_alpha   90.00
_cell.angle_beta   90.00
_cell.angle_gamma   90.00
#
_symmetry.space_group_name_H-M   'P 1'
#
loop_
_entity.id
_entity.type
_entity.pdbx_description
1 polymer ?
#
loop_
_entity_poly.entity_id
_entity_poly.type
_entity_poly.pdbx_seq_one_letter_code
_entity_poly.pdbx_strand_id
1 'polypeptide(L)'
;MTDYNLFLPAAPRTQPISKVKADVEFGVMQANGDCVGIGICRIITTHQLHQPKNRRRKCAHALALLSVSDEGRLEMFFPRSGMLPCTERAFFRALVFPVPRPVFLSEALREALPMLRQTALPAGLYPIRAEKSGYRVVF
;
A
#
# COMPACT_ATOMS: atom_id res chain seq x y z
N MET A 1 4.06 56.67 15.05
CA MET A 1 4.62 55.58 14.23
C MET A 1 4.33 54.30 14.99
N THR A 2 3.40 53.49 14.50
CA THR A 2 2.91 52.28 15.17
C THR A 2 3.24 51.10 14.27
N ASP A 3 4.23 50.31 14.68
CA ASP A 3 4.64 49.08 14.00
C ASP A 3 3.58 47.99 14.24
N TYR A 4 2.84 47.65 13.18
CA TYR A 4 1.98 46.47 13.16
C TYR A 4 2.84 45.24 12.86
N ASN A 5 3.23 44.52 13.91
CA ASN A 5 3.76 43.16 13.78
C ASN A 5 2.65 42.23 13.28
N LEU A 6 2.64 41.99 11.96
CA LEU A 6 1.84 40.97 11.30
C LEU A 6 2.34 39.59 11.75
N PHE A 7 1.67 39.01 12.75
CA PHE A 7 1.74 37.58 13.03
C PHE A 7 1.10 36.82 11.87
N LEU A 8 1.92 36.39 10.91
CA LEU A 8 1.55 35.33 9.97
C LEU A 8 1.40 34.03 10.76
N PRO A 9 0.22 33.38 10.81
CA PRO A 9 0.13 32.05 11.35
C PRO A 9 1.00 31.13 10.49
N ALA A 10 1.97 30.48 11.13
CA ALA A 10 2.80 29.48 10.49
C ALA A 10 1.90 28.45 9.79
N ALA A 11 2.10 28.27 8.49
CA ALA A 11 1.44 27.22 7.72
C ALA A 11 1.59 25.89 8.49
N PRO A 12 0.52 25.08 8.59
CA PRO A 12 0.61 23.81 9.28
C PRO A 12 1.76 23.02 8.67
N ARG A 13 2.76 22.70 9.49
CA ARG A 13 3.84 21.77 9.14
C ARG A 13 3.17 20.50 8.66
N THR A 14 3.11 20.30 7.35
CA THR A 14 2.79 19.01 6.74
C THR A 14 3.77 18.02 7.32
N GLN A 15 3.33 17.24 8.31
CA GLN A 15 4.08 16.09 8.77
C GLN A 15 4.45 15.30 7.51
N PRO A 16 5.71 14.87 7.35
CA PRO A 16 6.06 14.04 6.21
C PRO A 16 5.14 12.82 6.28
N ILE A 17 4.25 12.67 5.29
CA ILE A 17 3.38 11.51 5.17
C ILE A 17 4.32 10.30 5.23
N SER A 18 4.32 9.59 6.36
CA SER A 18 5.26 8.53 6.65
C SER A 18 4.97 7.37 5.72
N LYS A 19 5.70 7.31 4.60
CA LYS A 19 5.54 6.23 3.63
C LYS A 19 6.18 4.97 4.19
N VAL A 20 5.36 4.01 4.60
CA VAL A 20 5.83 2.71 5.08
C VAL A 20 6.12 1.82 3.87
N LYS A 21 7.31 1.22 3.81
CA LYS A 21 7.63 0.25 2.76
C LYS A 21 7.04 -1.12 3.12
N ALA A 22 6.42 -1.77 2.15
CA ALA A 22 5.92 -3.12 2.29
C ALA A 22 6.20 -3.98 1.05
N ASP A 23 6.34 -5.28 1.26
CA ASP A 23 6.26 -6.30 0.22
C ASP A 23 4.82 -6.83 0.21
N VAL A 24 4.16 -6.75 -0.94
CA VAL A 24 2.79 -7.20 -1.13
C VAL A 24 2.81 -8.46 -1.98
N GLU A 25 2.30 -9.55 -1.39
CA GLU A 25 2.06 -10.81 -2.09
C GLU A 25 0.60 -10.85 -2.55
N PHE A 26 0.40 -11.14 -3.84
CA PHE A 26 -0.90 -11.15 -4.49
C PHE A 26 -1.53 -12.55 -4.52
N GLY A 27 -2.85 -12.57 -4.57
CA GLY A 27 -3.67 -13.79 -4.61
C GLY A 27 -4.44 -14.03 -3.31
N VAL A 28 -4.96 -15.24 -3.17
CA VAL A 28 -5.67 -15.71 -1.98
C VAL A 28 -4.87 -16.84 -1.35
N MET A 29 -4.67 -16.76 -0.03
CA MET A 29 -3.94 -17.78 0.72
C MET A 29 -4.69 -19.12 0.67
N GLN A 30 -4.02 -20.13 0.14
CA GLN A 30 -4.47 -21.52 0.10
C GLN A 30 -4.06 -22.25 1.38
N ALA A 31 -4.68 -23.41 1.64
CA ALA A 31 -4.38 -24.22 2.82
C ALA A 31 -2.92 -24.71 2.88
N ASN A 32 -2.26 -24.84 1.72
CA ASN A 32 -0.84 -25.20 1.62
C ASN A 32 0.12 -24.01 1.88
N GLY A 33 -0.42 -22.81 2.13
CA GLY A 33 0.35 -21.59 2.37
C GLY A 33 0.80 -20.85 1.11
N ASP A 34 0.42 -21.30 -0.09
CA ASP A 34 0.65 -20.57 -1.33
C ASP A 34 -0.43 -19.51 -1.57
N CYS A 35 -0.06 -18.41 -2.22
CA CYS A 35 -0.98 -17.38 -2.66
C CYS A 35 -1.31 -17.59 -4.14
N VAL A 36 -2.58 -17.83 -4.46
CA VAL A 36 -3.05 -18.17 -5.81
C VAL A 36 -4.23 -17.28 -6.23
N GLY A 37 -4.28 -16.90 -7.50
CA GLY A 37 -5.39 -16.12 -8.06
C GLY A 37 -5.19 -14.61 -7.94
N ILE A 38 -6.27 -13.90 -7.57
CA ILE A 38 -6.35 -12.43 -7.57
C ILE A 38 -6.55 -11.87 -6.14
N GLY A 39 -6.20 -10.60 -5.94
CA GLY A 39 -6.34 -9.90 -4.66
C GLY A 39 -5.02 -9.76 -3.90
N ILE A 40 -5.11 -9.44 -2.61
CA ILE A 40 -3.97 -9.30 -1.71
C ILE A 40 -3.98 -10.49 -0.76
N CYS A 41 -2.87 -11.23 -0.76
CA CYS A 41 -2.66 -12.37 0.12
C CYS A 41 -2.04 -11.91 1.43
N ARG A 42 -0.95 -11.13 1.34
CA ARG A 42 -0.18 -10.66 2.50
C ARG A 42 0.43 -9.30 2.23
N ILE A 43 0.55 -8.50 3.29
CA ILE A 43 1.25 -7.22 3.32
C ILE A 43 2.33 -7.35 4.40
N ILE A 44 3.59 -7.40 3.98
CA ILE A 44 4.74 -7.59 4.88
C ILE A 44 5.46 -6.25 4.98
N THR A 45 5.36 -5.59 6.13
CA THR A 45 6.06 -4.32 6.35
C THR A 45 7.54 -4.56 6.66
N THR A 46 8.40 -3.58 6.38
CA THR A 46 9.85 -3.68 6.63
C THR A 46 10.22 -3.94 8.10
N HIS A 47 9.32 -3.74 9.06
CA HIS A 47 9.56 -4.09 10.47
C HIS A 47 9.43 -5.60 10.75
N GLN A 48 8.80 -6.36 9.86
CA GLN A 48 8.61 -7.81 9.99
C GLN A 48 9.74 -8.61 9.31
N LEU A 49 11.00 -8.18 9.49
CA LEU A 49 12.20 -8.67 8.80
C LEU A 49 12.61 -10.11 9.19
N HIS A 50 11.73 -11.08 8.93
CA HIS A 50 12.13 -12.36 8.36
C HIS A 50 11.96 -12.27 6.85
N GLN A 51 12.85 -11.50 6.20
CA GLN A 51 13.04 -11.66 4.76
C GLN A 51 13.40 -13.12 4.52
N PRO A 52 12.59 -13.90 3.78
CA PRO A 52 13.03 -15.23 3.37
C PRO A 52 14.20 -15.02 2.40
N LYS A 53 15.42 -15.17 2.92
CA LYS A 53 16.65 -15.31 2.15
C LYS A 53 16.37 -16.40 1.11
N ASN A 54 16.39 -16.05 -0.18
CA ASN A 54 16.22 -16.97 -1.33
C ASN A 54 14.81 -17.40 -1.77
N ARG A 55 13.74 -16.62 -1.57
CA ARG A 55 12.57 -16.80 -2.47
C ARG A 55 12.84 -16.07 -3.79
N ARG A 56 13.16 -16.82 -4.85
CA ARG A 56 13.10 -16.32 -6.24
C ARG A 56 11.80 -15.54 -6.38
N ARG A 57 11.87 -14.24 -6.69
CA ARG A 57 10.67 -13.37 -6.75
C ARG A 57 9.65 -14.01 -7.68
N LYS A 58 8.57 -14.56 -7.09
CA LYS A 58 7.45 -15.11 -7.86
C LYS A 58 6.74 -13.93 -8.55
N CYS A 59 6.10 -14.18 -9.69
CA CYS A 59 5.35 -13.17 -10.46
C CYS A 59 4.11 -12.57 -9.73
N ALA A 60 3.88 -12.94 -8.47
CA ALA A 60 2.77 -12.46 -7.64
C ALA A 60 3.26 -11.59 -6.48
N HIS A 61 4.37 -10.85 -6.65
CA HIS A 61 4.90 -9.94 -5.65
C HIS A 61 5.22 -8.55 -6.23
N ALA A 62 5.01 -7.51 -5.42
CA ALA A 62 5.48 -6.16 -5.68
C ALA A 62 5.83 -5.41 -4.39
N LEU A 63 6.81 -4.52 -4.46
CA LEU A 63 7.03 -3.52 -3.42
C LEU A 63 5.95 -2.44 -3.49
N ALA A 64 5.48 -2.01 -2.32
CA ALA A 64 4.52 -0.92 -2.17
C ALA A 64 5.03 0.13 -1.17
N LEU A 65 4.67 1.38 -1.42
CA LEU A 65 4.74 2.48 -0.47
C LEU A 65 3.34 2.71 0.07
N LEU A 66 3.17 2.53 1.37
CA LEU A 66 1.89 2.67 2.06
C LEU A 66 1.77 4.07 2.66
N SER A 67 0.63 4.71 2.46
CA SER A 67 0.26 6.02 3.01
C SER A 67 -1.20 5.99 3.45
N VAL A 68 -1.62 7.04 4.14
CA VAL A 68 -3.04 7.26 4.47
C VAL A 68 -3.53 8.40 3.59
N SER A 69 -4.65 8.21 2.92
CA SER A 69 -5.33 9.25 2.15
C SER A 69 -6.01 10.27 3.07
N ASP A 70 -6.44 11.40 2.51
CA ASP A 70 -7.11 12.47 3.28
C ASP A 70 -8.40 12.00 3.99
N GLU A 71 -9.03 10.95 3.48
CA GLU A 71 -10.23 10.32 4.06
C GLU A 71 -9.92 9.31 5.18
N GLY A 72 -8.64 9.09 5.50
CA GLY A 72 -8.21 8.08 6.49
C GLY A 72 -8.20 6.66 5.94
N ARG A 73 -8.19 6.49 4.62
CA ARG A 73 -8.15 5.19 3.91
C ARG A 73 -6.73 4.79 3.52
N LEU A 74 -6.46 3.49 3.45
CA LEU A 74 -5.14 2.99 3.06
C LEU A 74 -4.88 3.28 1.57
N GLU A 75 -3.79 3.97 1.32
CA GLU A 75 -3.27 4.21 -0.02
C GLU A 75 -2.01 3.38 -0.22
N MET A 76 -1.94 2.68 -1.36
CA MET A 76 -0.75 1.96 -1.78
C MET A 76 -0.26 2.48 -3.12
N PHE A 77 1.02 2.83 -3.17
CA PHE A 77 1.72 3.14 -4.40
C PHE A 77 2.74 2.06 -4.74
N PHE A 78 2.59 1.46 -5.93
CA PHE A 78 3.43 0.40 -6.45
C PHE A 78 4.38 0.96 -7.51
N PRO A 79 5.64 1.29 -7.16
CA PRO A 79 6.62 1.75 -8.14
C PRO A 79 6.92 0.65 -9.17
N ARG A 80 7.03 1.01 -10.45
CA ARG A 80 7.38 0.05 -11.52
C ARG A 80 8.72 -0.64 -11.26
N SER A 81 9.68 0.06 -10.68
CA SER A 81 11.00 -0.50 -10.32
C SER A 81 10.93 -1.56 -9.21
N GLY A 82 9.84 -1.57 -8.43
CA GLY A 82 9.60 -2.53 -7.35
C GLY A 82 8.80 -3.76 -7.78
N MET A 83 8.53 -3.92 -9.08
CA MET A 83 7.61 -4.92 -9.60
C MET A 83 8.22 -5.63 -10.82
N LEU A 84 7.93 -6.92 -10.96
CA LEU A 84 8.31 -7.67 -12.17
C LEU A 84 7.31 -7.41 -13.31
N PRO A 85 7.73 -7.45 -14.59
CA PRO A 85 6.81 -7.27 -15.72
C PRO A 85 5.67 -8.29 -15.79
N CYS A 86 5.87 -9.49 -15.26
CA CYS A 86 4.79 -10.48 -15.14
C CYS A 86 3.75 -10.08 -14.08
N THR A 87 4.17 -9.53 -12.93
CA THR A 87 3.27 -9.00 -11.92
C THR A 87 2.45 -7.83 -12.47
N GLU A 88 3.10 -6.89 -13.16
CA GLU A 88 2.45 -5.71 -13.76
C GLU A 88 1.32 -6.13 -14.72
N ARG A 89 1.64 -7.08 -15.62
CA ARG A 89 0.67 -7.61 -16.59
C ARG A 89 -0.52 -8.31 -15.93
N ALA A 90 -0.28 -9.05 -14.85
CA ALA A 90 -1.32 -9.84 -14.19
C ALA A 90 -2.27 -9.00 -13.34
N PHE A 91 -1.75 -7.99 -12.61
CA PHE A 91 -2.52 -7.30 -11.57
C PHE A 91 -2.85 -5.83 -11.86
N PHE A 92 -2.08 -5.16 -12.73
CA PHE A 92 -2.19 -3.70 -12.89
C PHE A 92 -2.70 -3.27 -14.26
N ARG A 93 -2.61 -4.13 -15.29
CA ARG A 93 -3.01 -3.79 -16.66
C ARG A 93 -4.50 -3.54 -16.84
N ALA A 94 -5.36 -4.21 -16.06
CA ALA A 94 -6.80 -4.05 -16.14
C ALA A 94 -7.31 -2.73 -15.52
N LEU A 95 -6.43 -1.96 -14.87
CA LEU A 95 -6.74 -0.71 -14.15
C LEU A 95 -7.82 -0.82 -13.06
N VAL A 96 -8.15 -2.05 -12.68
CA VAL A 96 -9.04 -2.37 -11.56
C VAL A 96 -8.36 -3.47 -10.75
N PHE A 97 -8.32 -3.28 -9.44
CA PHE A 97 -7.71 -4.18 -8.49
C PHE A 97 -8.83 -4.90 -7.71
N PRO A 98 -9.11 -6.17 -8.01
CA PRO A 98 -10.14 -6.92 -7.31
C PRO A 98 -9.61 -7.42 -5.96
N VAL A 99 -10.36 -7.16 -4.89
CA VAL A 99 -10.17 -7.73 -3.55
C VAL A 99 -11.35 -8.66 -3.28
N PRO A 100 -11.23 -9.97 -3.53
CA PRO A 100 -12.37 -10.89 -3.49
C PRO A 100 -12.86 -11.17 -2.06
N ARG A 101 -12.03 -10.92 -1.05
CA ARG A 101 -12.34 -11.14 0.37
C ARG A 101 -11.71 -10.05 1.23
N PRO A 102 -12.29 -9.71 2.39
CA PRO A 102 -11.68 -8.73 3.27
C PRO A 102 -10.27 -9.14 3.72
N VAL A 103 -9.34 -8.18 3.72
CA VAL A 103 -7.94 -8.40 4.14
C VAL A 103 -7.70 -7.65 5.44
N PHE A 104 -7.53 -8.38 6.53
CA PHE A 104 -7.25 -7.78 7.83
C PHE A 104 -5.83 -7.21 7.89
N LEU A 105 -5.73 -5.98 8.38
CA LEU A 105 -4.45 -5.28 8.50
C LEU A 105 -3.75 -5.69 9.78
N SER A 106 -2.44 -5.96 9.69
CA SER A 106 -1.66 -6.34 10.86
C SER A 106 -1.57 -5.18 11.85
N GLU A 107 -1.42 -5.50 13.14
CA GLU A 107 -1.21 -4.51 14.20
C GLU A 107 0.01 -3.63 13.91
N ALA A 108 1.13 -4.23 13.48
CA ALA A 108 2.32 -3.51 13.06
C ALA A 108 2.06 -2.47 11.95
N LEU A 109 1.13 -2.74 11.02
CA LEU A 109 0.78 -1.76 9.99
C LEU A 109 -0.05 -0.62 10.58
N ARG A 110 -0.98 -0.91 11.50
CA ARG A 110 -1.80 0.09 12.18
C ARG A 110 -0.96 1.00 13.08
N GLU A 111 0.03 0.43 13.76
CA GLU A 111 1.02 1.19 14.54
C GLU A 111 1.87 2.10 13.66
N ALA A 112 2.30 1.60 12.49
CA ALA A 112 3.10 2.38 11.55
C ALA A 112 2.31 3.47 10.83
N LEU A 113 0.98 3.34 10.75
CA LEU A 113 0.06 4.30 10.12
C LEU A 113 -1.09 4.66 11.09
N PRO A 114 -0.82 5.44 12.16
CA PRO A 114 -1.79 5.69 13.23
C PRO A 114 -3.03 6.48 12.79
N MET A 115 -2.96 7.17 11.64
CA MET A 115 -4.08 7.92 11.06
C MET A 115 -5.04 7.02 10.26
N LEU A 116 -4.69 5.74 10.05
CA LEU A 116 -5.50 4.80 9.30
C LEU A 116 -6.72 4.39 10.12
N ARG A 117 -7.92 4.64 9.59
CA ARG A 117 -9.18 4.34 10.29
C ARG A 117 -9.66 2.90 10.08
N GLN A 118 -9.11 2.22 9.08
CA GLN A 118 -9.50 0.88 8.68
C GLN A 118 -8.75 -0.19 9.47
N THR A 119 -9.45 -1.23 9.91
CA THR A 119 -8.85 -2.45 10.47
C THR A 119 -8.73 -3.57 9.43
N ALA A 120 -9.44 -3.45 8.32
CA ALA A 120 -9.40 -4.36 7.18
C ALA A 120 -9.64 -3.60 5.88
N LEU A 121 -9.12 -4.13 4.77
CA LEU A 121 -9.49 -3.73 3.43
C LEU A 121 -10.78 -4.47 3.07
N PRO A 122 -11.89 -3.79 2.78
CA PRO A 122 -13.13 -4.45 2.37
C PRO A 122 -12.96 -5.27 1.09
N ALA A 123 -13.84 -6.25 0.89
CA ALA A 123 -13.97 -6.87 -0.41
C ALA A 123 -14.57 -5.87 -1.41
N GLY A 124 -14.06 -5.85 -2.63
CA GLY A 124 -14.52 -4.90 -3.64
C GLY A 124 -13.64 -4.83 -4.88
N LEU A 125 -14.00 -3.91 -5.77
CA LEU A 125 -13.21 -3.56 -6.96
C LEU A 125 -12.65 -2.16 -6.77
N TYR A 126 -11.32 -2.04 -6.77
CA TYR A 126 -10.64 -0.78 -6.49
C TYR A 126 -10.04 -0.22 -7.76
N PRO A 127 -10.32 1.04 -8.13
CA PRO A 127 -9.71 1.64 -9.31
C PRO A 127 -8.20 1.81 -9.11
N ILE A 128 -7.44 1.45 -10.14
CA ILE A 128 -5.99 1.67 -10.18
C ILE A 128 -5.74 2.93 -11.01
N ARG A 129 -5.06 3.91 -10.40
CA ARG A 129 -4.55 5.08 -11.11
C ARG A 129 -3.16 4.79 -11.62
N ALA A 130 -2.98 4.78 -12.94
CA ALA A 130 -1.66 4.69 -13.55
C ALA A 130 -0.97 6.06 -13.44
N GLU A 131 0.26 6.06 -12.92
CA GLU A 131 1.11 7.24 -12.81
C GLU A 131 2.40 7.02 -13.62
N LYS A 132 3.17 8.09 -13.85
CA LYS A 132 4.42 8.02 -14.65
C LYS A 132 5.39 6.96 -14.12
N SER A 133 5.47 6.79 -12.80
CA SER A 133 6.46 5.93 -12.14
C SER A 133 5.87 4.66 -11.52
N GLY A 134 4.56 4.41 -11.64
CA GLY A 134 3.91 3.33 -10.91
C GLY A 134 2.39 3.30 -11.02
N TYR A 135 1.79 2.62 -10.06
CA TYR A 135 0.35 2.45 -9.94
C TYR A 135 -0.09 2.81 -8.53
N ARG A 136 -1.22 3.48 -8.39
CA ARG A 136 -1.79 3.84 -7.10
C ARG A 136 -3.17 3.23 -6.92
N VAL A 137 -3.43 2.72 -5.73
CA VAL A 137 -4.73 2.19 -5.32
C VAL A 137 -5.08 2.76 -3.95
N VAL A 138 -6.33 3.21 -3.78
CA VAL A 138 -6.89 3.66 -2.50
C VAL A 138 -8.00 2.69 -2.12
N PHE A 139 -7.89 2.07 -0.96
CA PHE A 139 -8.76 0.97 -0.50
C PHE A 139 -9.83 1.42 0.50
#